data_AF-A0A443HI86-F1
#
_entry.id   AF-A0A443HI86-F1
#
_cell.length_a   1.000
_cell.length_b   1.000
_cell.length_c   1.000
_cell.angle_alpha   90.00
_cell.angle_beta   90.00
_cell.angle_gamma   90.00
#
_symmetry.space_group_name_H-M   'P 1'
#
loop_
_entity.id
_entity.type
_entity.pdbx_description
1 polymer ?
#
loop_
_entity_poly.entity_id
_entity_poly.type
_entity_poly.pdbx_seq_one_letter_code
_entity_poly.pdbx_strand_id
1 'polypeptide(L)'
;MGFARPRGRGPPGRGGRRGPPPNGAAPPQRPLESLADDDDTPKAGYLHTYAAAKDLRLLYVDGMSAGKSSIGTLDSQDRILYNDSVDSSEREGQGRGPGGPPGERDRAIQGCNIAKEVWDDRIDGILRMEAGFEIILCNFGRDLDVVRITQAKGFEERAHGKSRQKPGHPHSPGMKAKAGRMGHNTWIKAIAARYHSIGGHRVIVDYDHFVTAYTYALDLFPGDASLPRLKHLPTEELEPLRQDLTEMVMKYDPPRHSFDWQSIADMIVTRYSDNLQVLAAGNFTTIESLREELENILAPFIDYSDYNAGSSADITDRCAGQFIPHDAPNNTVARQAVETISHKICSTLTTALLDTTIDLKTAINSFQELIDYLSWSTWKECRGCAYDELCMIPMWPMGTVEDYEHPRCKDPDEPGSQGKNYWGGFGRPPPDHGHGYDEL
;
A
#
# COMPACT_ATOMS: atom_id res chain seq x y z
N MET A 1 -1.06 -38.03 37.24
CA MET A 1 -1.22 -37.38 38.55
C MET A 1 -1.59 -35.93 38.27
N GLY A 2 -2.69 -35.31 38.67
CA GLY A 2 -3.88 -35.64 39.45
C GLY A 2 -4.57 -34.29 39.72
N PHE A 3 -5.67 -34.00 39.02
CA PHE A 3 -7.03 -33.77 39.57
C PHE A 3 -7.36 -32.35 40.08
N ALA A 4 -8.38 -31.74 39.46
CA ALA A 4 -9.60 -31.33 40.18
C ALA A 4 -10.78 -31.12 39.20
N ARG A 5 -11.81 -31.94 39.35
CA ARG A 5 -13.20 -31.72 38.87
C ARG A 5 -14.08 -31.55 40.11
N PRO A 6 -15.17 -30.77 40.06
CA PRO A 6 -16.32 -30.99 40.92
C PRO A 6 -17.47 -31.69 40.18
N ARG A 7 -18.15 -32.61 40.88
CA ARG A 7 -19.37 -33.31 40.45
C ARG A 7 -20.63 -32.61 41.02
N GLY A 8 -21.71 -32.59 40.25
CA GLY A 8 -23.09 -32.38 40.71
C GLY A 8 -24.08 -33.14 39.81
N ARG A 9 -25.08 -33.81 40.40
CA ARG A 9 -25.96 -34.86 39.82
C ARG A 9 -27.15 -34.29 38.98
N GLY A 10 -27.63 -35.05 37.99
CA GLY A 10 -28.82 -34.77 37.14
C GLY A 10 -30.19 -34.94 37.85
N PRO A 11 -31.36 -34.86 37.14
CA PRO A 11 -31.80 -35.91 36.19
C PRO A 11 -32.64 -35.37 34.98
N PRO A 12 -33.52 -36.13 34.27
CA PRO A 12 -33.36 -36.50 32.85
C PRO A 12 -34.36 -35.83 31.88
N GLY A 13 -33.96 -35.61 30.62
CA GLY A 13 -34.87 -35.17 29.55
C GLY A 13 -34.36 -35.55 28.16
N ARG A 14 -35.18 -36.30 27.42
CA ARG A 14 -34.90 -36.90 26.10
C ARG A 14 -34.93 -35.87 24.96
N GLY A 15 -34.10 -36.11 23.93
CA GLY A 15 -34.47 -35.84 22.53
C GLY A 15 -33.43 -35.10 21.69
N GLY A 16 -32.92 -35.75 20.63
CA GLY A 16 -32.36 -35.06 19.45
C GLY A 16 -30.83 -35.06 19.30
N ARG A 17 -30.25 -36.19 18.87
CA ARG A 17 -28.83 -36.27 18.46
C ARG A 17 -28.61 -35.53 17.12
N ARG A 18 -27.80 -34.47 17.12
CA ARG A 18 -26.89 -34.17 15.99
C ARG A 18 -25.53 -34.72 16.40
N GLY A 19 -24.96 -35.61 15.59
CA GLY A 19 -23.67 -36.22 15.85
C GLY A 19 -22.55 -35.17 15.94
N PRO A 20 -21.48 -35.43 16.72
CA PRO A 20 -20.35 -34.52 16.80
C PRO A 20 -19.59 -34.50 15.45
N PRO A 21 -19.10 -33.34 14.98
CA PRO A 21 -18.18 -33.29 13.86
C PRO A 21 -16.87 -34.01 14.22
N PRO A 22 -16.13 -34.53 13.22
CA PRO A 22 -14.92 -35.30 13.46
C PRO A 22 -13.85 -34.48 14.19
N ASN A 23 -13.20 -35.16 15.13
CA ASN A 23 -12.17 -34.67 16.04
C ASN A 23 -11.04 -33.93 15.31
N GLY A 24 -10.64 -32.77 15.82
CA GLY A 24 -9.28 -32.25 15.64
C GLY A 24 -9.14 -30.73 15.51
N ALA A 25 -10.15 -30.01 15.03
CA ALA A 25 -10.07 -28.56 14.97
C ALA A 25 -10.40 -27.97 16.36
N ALA A 26 -9.42 -27.35 17.00
CA ALA A 26 -9.71 -26.41 18.08
C ALA A 26 -10.75 -25.40 17.56
N PRO A 27 -11.75 -25.02 18.37
CA PRO A 27 -12.71 -24.00 17.93
C PRO A 27 -11.92 -22.77 17.49
N PRO A 28 -12.29 -22.14 16.36
CA PRO A 28 -11.59 -20.95 15.89
C PRO A 28 -11.60 -19.90 16.99
N GLN A 29 -10.48 -19.19 17.14
CA GLN A 29 -10.40 -18.06 18.06
C GLN A 29 -11.53 -17.10 17.69
N ARG A 30 -12.47 -16.91 18.63
CA ARG A 30 -13.54 -15.94 18.45
C ARG A 30 -12.95 -14.57 18.80
N PRO A 31 -12.95 -13.60 17.86
CA PRO A 31 -12.64 -12.22 18.21
C PRO A 31 -13.53 -11.80 19.39
N LEU A 32 -13.09 -10.85 20.21
CA LEU A 32 -14.04 -10.15 21.09
C LEU A 32 -15.01 -9.38 20.21
N GLU A 33 -16.08 -10.04 19.82
CA GLU A 33 -17.27 -9.38 19.34
C GLU A 33 -17.96 -8.77 20.57
N SER A 34 -18.54 -7.59 20.43
CA SER A 34 -19.44 -6.99 21.43
C SER A 34 -20.76 -7.78 21.49
N LEU A 35 -20.68 -9.10 21.59
CA LEU A 35 -21.82 -9.91 21.99
C LEU A 35 -22.06 -9.55 23.44
N ALA A 36 -23.13 -8.80 23.66
CA ALA A 36 -23.75 -8.61 24.96
C ALA A 36 -24.02 -10.00 25.53
N ASP A 37 -23.09 -10.50 26.33
CA ASP A 37 -23.45 -11.47 27.35
C ASP A 37 -24.04 -10.64 28.49
N ASP A 38 -25.18 -11.06 29.03
CA ASP A 38 -25.87 -10.44 30.19
C ASP A 38 -25.03 -10.46 31.48
N ASP A 39 -23.73 -10.78 31.40
CA ASP A 39 -22.82 -10.87 32.52
C ASP A 39 -21.95 -9.62 32.57
N ASP A 40 -22.10 -8.83 33.65
CA ASP A 40 -21.41 -7.55 33.96
C ASP A 40 -19.87 -7.69 34.09
N THR A 41 -19.26 -8.75 33.53
CA THR A 41 -17.82 -8.95 33.55
C THR A 41 -17.16 -8.15 32.42
N PRO A 42 -16.19 -7.25 32.73
CA PRO A 42 -15.47 -6.54 31.70
C PRO A 42 -14.76 -7.51 30.76
N LYS A 43 -15.24 -7.62 29.51
CA LYS A 43 -14.59 -8.43 28.49
C LYS A 43 -13.31 -7.73 28.03
N ALA A 44 -12.17 -8.33 28.36
CA ALA A 44 -10.87 -7.87 27.91
C ALA A 44 -10.40 -8.67 26.71
N GLY A 45 -9.82 -7.98 25.73
CA GLY A 45 -9.09 -8.61 24.64
C GLY A 45 -7.72 -9.10 25.05
N TYR A 46 -7.02 -9.74 24.12
CA TYR A 46 -5.61 -10.13 24.29
C TYR A 46 -4.80 -9.57 23.13
N LEU A 47 -3.67 -8.96 23.46
CA LEU A 47 -2.62 -8.64 22.51
C LEU A 47 -1.65 -9.82 22.48
N HIS A 48 -1.57 -10.49 21.33
CA HIS A 48 -0.62 -11.56 21.08
C HIS A 48 0.61 -10.97 20.40
N THR A 49 1.79 -11.27 20.93
CA THR A 49 3.08 -10.93 20.33
C THR A 49 3.76 -12.22 19.95
N TYR A 50 4.15 -12.32 18.68
CA TYR A 50 4.86 -13.46 18.12
C TYR A 50 6.22 -13.01 17.61
N ALA A 51 7.15 -13.95 17.52
CA ALA A 51 8.39 -13.83 16.75
C ALA A 51 8.33 -14.83 15.59
N ALA A 52 8.91 -14.47 14.44
CA ALA A 52 9.08 -15.43 13.36
C ALA A 52 10.06 -16.53 13.80
N ALA A 53 9.67 -17.79 13.62
CA ALA A 53 10.50 -18.95 13.98
C ALA A 53 11.64 -19.19 12.96
N LYS A 54 11.57 -18.51 11.80
CA LYS A 54 12.53 -18.52 10.70
C LYS A 54 12.39 -17.23 9.90
N ASP A 55 13.30 -17.00 8.94
CA ASP A 55 13.09 -15.98 7.91
C ASP A 55 11.86 -16.35 7.09
N LEU A 56 10.78 -15.58 7.23
CA LEU A 56 9.52 -15.82 6.52
C LEU A 56 9.68 -15.43 5.05
N ARG A 57 9.31 -16.34 4.16
CA ARG A 57 9.24 -16.04 2.74
C ARG A 57 7.83 -15.62 2.36
N LEU A 58 7.65 -14.34 2.01
CA LEU A 58 6.33 -13.77 1.76
C LEU A 58 6.22 -13.26 0.32
N LEU A 59 5.07 -13.47 -0.32
CA LEU A 59 4.72 -12.76 -1.55
C LEU A 59 4.27 -11.35 -1.15
N TYR A 60 4.99 -10.32 -1.59
CA TYR A 60 4.59 -8.93 -1.40
C TYR A 60 3.70 -8.47 -2.56
N VAL A 61 2.51 -7.95 -2.25
CA VAL A 61 1.61 -7.34 -3.23
C VAL A 61 1.57 -5.83 -2.96
N ASP A 62 2.09 -5.04 -3.90
CA ASP A 62 2.20 -3.58 -3.77
C ASP A 62 0.87 -2.85 -4.08
N GLY A 63 0.85 -1.52 -3.92
CA GLY A 63 -0.27 -0.66 -4.37
C GLY A 63 -1.42 -0.54 -3.37
N MET A 64 -1.10 -0.58 -2.07
CA MET A 64 -2.10 -0.62 -0.99
C MET A 64 -3.11 -1.75 -1.18
N SER A 65 -2.62 -2.96 -1.46
CA SER A 65 -3.39 -4.14 -1.83
C SER A 65 -4.29 -4.74 -0.74
N ALA A 66 -4.21 -4.26 0.50
CA ALA A 66 -5.23 -4.54 1.52
C ALA A 66 -6.27 -3.42 1.64
N GLY A 67 -6.11 -2.34 0.87
CA GLY A 67 -7.03 -1.24 0.71
C GLY A 67 -8.27 -1.69 -0.03
N LYS A 68 -9.45 -1.65 0.57
CA LYS A 68 -10.64 -2.24 -0.04
C LYS A 68 -11.50 -1.17 -0.67
N SER A 69 -11.02 -0.71 -1.83
CA SER A 69 -11.48 0.51 -2.50
C SER A 69 -11.93 0.21 -3.92
N SER A 70 -12.68 1.15 -4.52
CA SER A 70 -13.06 1.04 -5.94
C SER A 70 -11.98 1.57 -6.90
N ILE A 71 -10.89 2.15 -6.38
CA ILE A 71 -9.87 2.85 -7.17
C ILE A 71 -8.77 1.92 -7.73
N GLY A 72 -8.91 0.61 -7.54
CA GLY A 72 -8.04 -0.40 -8.18
C GLY A 72 -7.01 -1.04 -7.25
N THR A 73 -7.02 -0.73 -5.96
CA THR A 73 -6.09 -1.31 -4.97
C THR A 73 -6.12 -2.85 -4.91
N LEU A 74 -7.24 -3.49 -5.26
CA LEU A 74 -7.36 -4.96 -5.27
C LEU A 74 -7.10 -5.58 -6.66
N ASP A 75 -6.91 -4.78 -7.71
CA ASP A 75 -6.87 -5.26 -9.10
C ASP A 75 -5.75 -6.30 -9.32
N SER A 76 -4.55 -6.07 -8.78
CA SER A 76 -3.40 -7.00 -8.94
C SER A 76 -3.64 -8.35 -8.26
N GLN A 77 -4.11 -8.36 -7.01
CA GLN A 77 -4.39 -9.61 -6.33
C GLN A 77 -5.59 -10.34 -6.94
N ASP A 78 -6.66 -9.64 -7.31
CA ASP A 78 -7.89 -10.29 -7.78
C ASP A 78 -7.70 -10.83 -9.20
N ARG A 79 -7.13 -10.03 -10.11
CA ARG A 79 -6.96 -10.40 -11.53
C ARG A 79 -5.75 -11.32 -11.76
N ILE A 80 -4.66 -11.12 -11.01
CA ILE A 80 -3.40 -11.85 -11.26
C ILE A 80 -3.22 -12.99 -10.26
N LEU A 81 -3.11 -12.68 -8.96
CA LEU A 81 -2.86 -13.71 -7.95
C LEU A 81 -4.00 -14.73 -7.87
N TYR A 82 -5.25 -14.26 -7.88
CA TYR A 82 -6.42 -15.13 -7.71
C TYR A 82 -7.10 -15.51 -9.02
N ASN A 83 -6.71 -14.95 -10.16
CA ASN A 83 -7.32 -15.21 -11.46
C ASN A 83 -8.86 -15.18 -11.41
N ASP A 84 -9.41 -14.15 -10.78
CA ASP A 84 -10.86 -13.92 -10.60
C ASP A 84 -11.62 -15.01 -9.83
N SER A 85 -10.92 -15.94 -9.17
CA SER A 85 -11.55 -17.05 -8.43
C SER A 85 -12.19 -16.61 -7.10
N VAL A 86 -11.93 -15.38 -6.65
CA VAL A 86 -12.53 -14.83 -5.44
C VAL A 86 -13.74 -13.99 -5.80
N ASP A 87 -14.93 -14.59 -5.66
CA ASP A 87 -16.19 -13.89 -5.88
C ASP A 87 -16.58 -13.05 -4.65
N SER A 88 -16.48 -11.73 -4.78
CA SER A 88 -16.95 -10.77 -3.76
C SER A 88 -18.44 -10.40 -3.91
N SER A 89 -19.12 -10.83 -4.98
CA SER A 89 -20.47 -10.38 -5.36
C SER A 89 -21.59 -11.10 -4.60
N GLU A 90 -21.42 -12.38 -4.22
CA GLU A 90 -22.50 -13.16 -3.57
C GLU A 90 -22.83 -12.72 -2.12
N ARG A 91 -21.94 -11.98 -1.44
CA ARG A 91 -22.14 -11.54 -0.05
C ARG A 91 -22.63 -10.11 0.10
N GLU A 92 -22.92 -9.41 -1.00
CA GLU A 92 -23.49 -8.06 -1.00
C GLU A 92 -24.91 -8.00 -0.41
N GLY A 93 -25.60 -9.15 -0.27
CA GLY A 93 -26.98 -9.24 0.21
C GLY A 93 -27.18 -9.71 1.66
N GLN A 94 -26.14 -10.16 2.38
CA GLN A 94 -26.30 -10.72 3.73
C GLN A 94 -25.49 -9.91 4.76
N GLY A 95 -26.20 -9.28 5.69
CA GLY A 95 -25.69 -8.18 6.51
C GLY A 95 -24.56 -8.50 7.50
N ARG A 96 -23.80 -7.43 7.79
CA ARG A 96 -23.15 -7.02 9.05
C ARG A 96 -22.66 -8.16 9.97
N GLY A 97 -21.57 -8.82 9.57
CA GLY A 97 -20.58 -9.35 10.52
C GLY A 97 -19.49 -8.29 10.80
N PRO A 98 -18.79 -8.33 11.94
CA PRO A 98 -17.68 -7.44 12.22
C PRO A 98 -16.42 -7.96 11.52
N GLY A 99 -16.17 -7.56 10.28
CA GLY A 99 -14.90 -7.94 9.64
C GLY A 99 -14.87 -7.70 8.14
N GLY A 100 -14.28 -6.56 7.76
CA GLY A 100 -13.83 -6.28 6.40
C GLY A 100 -14.94 -6.26 5.33
N PRO A 101 -14.62 -5.83 4.11
CA PRO A 101 -15.51 -6.02 2.97
C PRO A 101 -15.56 -7.49 2.58
N PRO A 102 -16.60 -7.88 1.82
CA PRO A 102 -16.78 -9.26 1.40
C PRO A 102 -15.53 -9.80 0.68
N GLY A 103 -15.18 -11.05 0.98
CA GLY A 103 -14.10 -11.77 0.29
C GLY A 103 -12.73 -11.77 0.96
N GLU A 104 -12.43 -10.93 1.96
CA GLU A 104 -11.06 -10.90 2.56
C GLU A 104 -10.63 -12.23 3.18
N ARG A 105 -11.55 -12.91 3.87
CA ARG A 105 -11.30 -14.26 4.37
C ARG A 105 -11.09 -15.25 3.22
N ASP A 106 -11.84 -15.10 2.14
CA ASP A 106 -11.76 -16.00 0.99
C ASP A 106 -10.44 -15.78 0.22
N ARG A 107 -9.97 -14.53 0.08
CA ARG A 107 -8.62 -14.18 -0.41
C ARG A 107 -7.52 -14.81 0.44
N ALA A 108 -7.64 -14.71 1.77
CA ALA A 108 -6.67 -15.31 2.68
C ALA A 108 -6.62 -16.84 2.54
N ILE A 109 -7.78 -17.49 2.45
CA ILE A 109 -7.87 -18.94 2.22
C ILE A 109 -7.29 -19.30 0.85
N GLN A 110 -7.70 -18.61 -0.21
CA GLN A 110 -7.27 -18.90 -1.57
C GLN A 110 -5.78 -18.66 -1.76
N GLY A 111 -5.23 -17.60 -1.16
CA GLY A 111 -3.79 -17.33 -1.18
C GLY A 111 -2.97 -18.45 -0.56
N CYS A 112 -3.44 -19.00 0.57
CA CYS A 112 -2.78 -20.15 1.20
C CYS A 112 -3.01 -21.46 0.45
N ASN A 113 -4.14 -21.63 -0.24
CA ASN A 113 -4.33 -22.75 -1.16
C ASN A 113 -3.35 -22.68 -2.33
N ILE A 114 -3.17 -21.50 -2.95
CA ILE A 114 -2.18 -21.31 -4.03
C ILE A 114 -0.77 -21.60 -3.52
N ALA A 115 -0.39 -21.04 -2.37
CA ALA A 115 0.90 -21.29 -1.75
C ALA A 115 1.18 -22.80 -1.58
N LYS A 116 0.17 -23.56 -1.13
CA LYS A 116 0.29 -24.99 -0.89
C LYS A 116 0.20 -25.84 -2.15
N GLU A 117 -0.79 -25.60 -3.00
CA GLU A 117 -1.19 -26.50 -4.10
C GLU A 117 -0.47 -26.18 -5.40
N VAL A 118 -0.20 -24.91 -5.66
CA VAL A 118 0.46 -24.44 -6.90
C VAL A 118 1.95 -24.24 -6.67
N TRP A 119 2.31 -23.71 -5.50
CA TRP A 119 3.69 -23.36 -5.17
C TRP A 119 4.36 -24.30 -4.17
N ASP A 120 3.78 -25.47 -3.86
CA ASP A 120 4.39 -26.51 -3.01
C ASP A 120 4.97 -25.97 -1.68
N ASP A 121 4.21 -25.10 -1.00
CA ASP A 121 4.58 -24.41 0.24
C ASP A 121 5.89 -23.59 0.14
N ARG A 122 6.27 -23.14 -1.07
CA ARG A 122 7.46 -22.30 -1.30
C ARG A 122 7.39 -20.93 -0.64
N ILE A 123 6.20 -20.42 -0.35
CA ILE A 123 5.98 -19.19 0.43
C ILE A 123 5.21 -19.50 1.72
N ASP A 124 5.48 -18.72 2.75
CA ASP A 124 4.84 -18.84 4.07
C ASP A 124 3.55 -18.01 4.17
N GLY A 125 3.38 -17.03 3.28
CA GLY A 125 2.24 -16.12 3.33
C GLY A 125 2.33 -14.95 2.35
N ILE A 126 1.43 -14.00 2.51
CA ILE A 126 1.30 -12.81 1.67
C ILE A 126 1.46 -11.56 2.55
N LEU A 127 2.29 -10.62 2.13
CA LEU A 127 2.46 -9.30 2.72
C LEU A 127 1.73 -8.27 1.87
N ARG A 128 0.92 -7.43 2.49
CA ARG A 128 0.17 -6.36 1.80
C ARG A 128 -0.04 -5.14 2.69
N MET A 129 -0.42 -4.01 2.07
CA MET A 129 -0.51 -2.72 2.74
C MET A 129 -1.95 -2.17 2.75
N GLU A 130 -2.40 -1.74 3.94
CA GLU A 130 -3.58 -0.92 4.22
C GLU A 130 -3.11 0.46 4.76
N ALA A 131 -3.68 0.96 5.87
CA ALA A 131 -3.04 2.03 6.64
C ALA A 131 -1.68 1.60 7.22
N GLY A 132 -1.41 0.30 7.34
CA GLY A 132 -0.10 -0.25 7.66
C GLY A 132 0.12 -1.56 6.93
N PHE A 133 1.13 -2.32 7.32
CA PHE A 133 1.38 -3.63 6.72
C PHE A 133 0.68 -4.74 7.49
N GLU A 134 0.13 -5.70 6.76
CA GLU A 134 -0.42 -6.94 7.29
C GLU A 134 0.18 -8.16 6.59
N ILE A 135 0.29 -9.27 7.34
CA ILE A 135 0.74 -10.56 6.83
C ILE A 135 -0.43 -11.53 6.94
N ILE A 136 -0.84 -12.09 5.80
CA ILE A 136 -1.65 -13.31 5.76
C ILE A 136 -0.66 -14.47 5.85
N LEU A 137 -0.55 -15.08 7.03
CA LEU A 137 0.36 -16.20 7.26
C LEU A 137 -0.39 -17.53 7.18
N CYS A 138 0.13 -18.48 6.40
CA CYS A 138 -0.57 -19.72 6.10
C CYS A 138 -0.47 -20.76 7.22
N ASN A 139 0.58 -20.72 8.06
CA ASN A 139 0.71 -21.65 9.18
C ASN A 139 1.39 -21.03 10.42
N PHE A 140 0.57 -20.49 11.33
CA PHE A 140 1.05 -19.92 12.59
C PHE A 140 1.84 -20.90 13.47
N GLY A 141 1.41 -22.16 13.55
CA GLY A 141 2.04 -23.15 14.44
C GLY A 141 3.41 -23.63 13.95
N ARG A 142 3.65 -23.56 12.65
CA ARG A 142 4.94 -23.88 12.02
C ARG A 142 5.89 -22.68 12.06
N ASP A 143 5.35 -21.48 11.82
CA ASP A 143 6.16 -20.32 11.41
C ASP A 143 6.35 -19.26 12.49
N LEU A 144 5.64 -19.35 13.62
CA LEU A 144 5.71 -18.36 14.71
C LEU A 144 5.96 -18.99 16.08
N ASP A 145 6.80 -18.32 16.87
CA ASP A 145 6.96 -18.55 18.30
C ASP A 145 6.12 -17.56 19.10
N VAL A 146 5.39 -18.06 20.09
CA VAL A 146 4.64 -17.19 21.03
C VAL A 146 5.63 -16.51 21.96
N VAL A 147 5.77 -15.19 21.86
CA VAL A 147 6.61 -14.39 22.76
C VAL A 147 5.83 -14.04 24.02
N ARG A 148 4.63 -13.48 23.84
CA ARG A 148 3.72 -13.16 24.96
C ARG A 148 2.28 -13.04 24.50
N ILE A 149 1.38 -13.34 25.42
CA ILE A 149 -0.04 -13.04 25.29
C ILE A 149 -0.39 -12.18 26.50
N THR A 150 -0.78 -10.93 26.26
CA THR A 150 -1.07 -9.96 27.32
C THR A 150 -2.52 -9.52 27.22
N GLN A 151 -3.24 -9.53 28.34
CA GLN A 151 -4.59 -8.99 28.39
C GLN A 151 -4.57 -7.50 28.04
N ALA A 152 -5.28 -7.12 26.99
CA ALA A 152 -5.49 -5.74 26.59
C ALA A 152 -6.52 -5.08 27.50
N LYS A 153 -6.53 -3.74 27.55
CA LYS A 153 -7.55 -3.00 28.30
C LYS A 153 -8.94 -3.42 27.80
N GLY A 154 -9.81 -3.83 28.72
CA GLY A 154 -11.20 -4.15 28.38
C GLY A 154 -11.94 -2.92 27.87
N PHE A 155 -12.98 -3.15 27.08
CA PHE A 155 -13.93 -2.10 26.76
C PHE A 155 -14.74 -1.83 28.02
N GLU A 156 -14.44 -0.76 28.74
CA GLU A 156 -15.38 -0.22 29.71
C GLU A 156 -16.55 0.34 28.89
N GLU A 157 -17.66 -0.39 28.82
CA GLU A 157 -18.94 0.25 28.50
C GLU A 157 -19.11 1.35 29.53
N ARG A 158 -19.10 2.62 29.07
CA ARG A 158 -19.50 3.72 29.92
C ARG A 158 -20.90 3.40 30.42
N ALA A 159 -21.01 3.15 31.73
CA ALA A 159 -22.25 3.26 32.48
C ALA A 159 -22.80 4.68 32.29
N HIS A 160 -23.50 4.92 31.19
CA HIS A 160 -24.30 6.11 30.96
C HIS A 160 -25.75 5.67 30.97
N GLY A 161 -26.37 5.96 32.11
CA GLY A 161 -27.72 5.55 32.45
C GLY A 161 -28.72 5.84 31.35
N LYS A 162 -29.64 4.88 31.18
CA LYS A 162 -30.97 4.97 30.55
C LYS A 162 -31.34 6.34 29.97
N SER A 163 -30.75 6.76 28.85
CA SER A 163 -31.30 7.85 28.05
C SER A 163 -32.31 7.25 27.08
N ARG A 164 -33.59 7.55 27.28
CA ARG A 164 -34.71 7.17 26.40
C ARG A 164 -34.34 7.46 24.93
N GLN A 165 -34.43 6.44 24.08
CA GLN A 165 -34.31 6.58 22.63
C GLN A 165 -35.35 7.58 22.12
N LYS A 166 -34.91 8.59 21.36
CA LYS A 166 -35.77 9.30 20.41
C LYS A 166 -35.75 8.53 19.09
N PRO A 167 -36.90 8.15 18.52
CA PRO A 167 -36.95 7.47 17.22
C PRO A 167 -36.78 8.51 16.09
N GLY A 168 -35.87 8.27 15.14
CA GLY A 168 -35.84 9.09 13.93
C GLY A 168 -34.55 9.19 13.08
N HIS A 169 -33.42 8.57 13.44
CA HIS A 169 -32.21 8.64 12.60
C HIS A 169 -31.62 7.27 12.27
N PRO A 170 -31.45 6.91 10.97
CA PRO A 170 -30.81 5.67 10.56
C PRO A 170 -29.35 5.67 11.04
N HIS A 171 -28.98 4.65 11.83
CA HIS A 171 -27.61 4.46 12.28
C HIS A 171 -26.76 3.81 11.17
N SER A 172 -25.80 4.57 10.65
CA SER A 172 -24.64 4.02 9.94
C SER A 172 -23.86 3.09 10.88
N PRO A 173 -23.47 1.88 10.46
CA PRO A 173 -22.64 0.98 11.26
C PRO A 173 -21.18 1.42 11.09
N GLY A 174 -20.84 2.61 11.56
CA GLY A 174 -19.46 3.07 11.68
C GLY A 174 -19.00 2.86 13.10
N MET A 175 -17.70 2.56 13.27
CA MET A 175 -16.94 2.64 14.51
C MET A 175 -17.37 3.84 15.37
N LYS A 176 -18.39 3.67 16.21
CA LYS A 176 -18.81 4.63 17.23
C LYS A 176 -18.99 3.94 18.57
N ALA A 177 -18.23 2.86 18.80
CA ALA A 177 -17.66 2.73 20.13
C ALA A 177 -16.61 3.84 20.21
N LYS A 178 -16.82 4.82 21.10
CA LYS A 178 -15.76 5.73 21.56
C LYS A 178 -14.71 4.89 22.30
N ALA A 179 -14.03 3.97 21.61
CA ALA A 179 -12.70 3.53 21.99
C ALA A 179 -11.92 4.82 22.17
N GLY A 180 -11.59 5.14 23.43
CA GLY A 180 -11.35 6.52 23.87
C GLY A 180 -10.41 7.26 22.92
N ARG A 181 -10.69 8.54 22.66
CA ARG A 181 -9.89 9.47 21.84
C ARG A 181 -8.39 9.11 21.81
N MET A 182 -7.80 8.82 22.97
CA MET A 182 -6.43 8.36 23.16
C MET A 182 -5.94 7.17 22.27
N GLY A 183 -6.76 6.18 21.92
CA GLY A 183 -6.32 4.98 21.18
C GLY A 183 -6.31 5.13 19.65
N HIS A 184 -7.26 5.89 19.11
CA HIS A 184 -7.35 6.16 17.66
C HIS A 184 -6.23 7.09 17.20
N ASN A 185 -5.91 8.10 18.00
CA ASN A 185 -4.93 9.13 17.64
C ASN A 185 -3.50 8.56 17.67
N THR A 186 -3.18 7.69 18.64
CA THR A 186 -1.90 6.97 18.67
C THR A 186 -1.75 6.02 17.48
N TRP A 187 -2.83 5.36 17.04
CA TRP A 187 -2.79 4.48 15.87
C TRP A 187 -2.49 5.26 14.58
N ILE A 188 -3.17 6.38 14.34
CA ILE A 188 -2.93 7.23 13.16
C ILE A 188 -1.51 7.82 13.20
N LYS A 189 -1.05 8.32 14.34
CA LYS A 189 0.34 8.80 14.50
C LYS A 189 1.35 7.70 14.15
N ALA A 190 1.11 6.47 14.62
CA ALA A 190 1.99 5.33 14.36
C ALA A 190 2.02 4.94 12.88
N ILE A 191 0.91 5.11 12.16
CA ILE A 191 0.82 4.91 10.71
C ILE A 191 1.59 6.01 9.97
N ALA A 192 1.26 7.27 10.22
CA ALA A 192 1.84 8.42 9.53
C ALA A 192 3.36 8.50 9.70
N ALA A 193 3.89 8.04 10.84
CA ALA A 193 5.32 7.93 11.08
C ALA A 193 6.07 6.96 10.13
N ARG A 194 5.37 6.21 9.29
CA ARG A 194 5.91 5.13 8.44
C ARG A 194 5.42 5.18 6.99
N TYR A 195 4.99 6.34 6.47
CA TYR A 195 4.57 6.43 5.07
C TYR A 195 5.66 5.98 4.08
N HIS A 196 6.92 6.30 4.36
CA HIS A 196 8.02 6.00 3.43
C HIS A 196 8.57 4.58 3.54
N SER A 197 8.29 3.85 4.64
CA SER A 197 8.91 2.54 4.85
C SER A 197 8.25 1.74 5.97
N ILE A 198 8.24 0.41 5.81
CA ILE A 198 7.95 -0.50 6.93
C ILE A 198 8.98 -0.33 8.07
N GLY A 199 10.17 0.18 7.80
CA GLY A 199 11.16 0.57 8.80
C GLY A 199 11.86 -0.59 9.50
N GLY A 200 13.12 -0.34 9.88
CA GLY A 200 13.93 -1.26 10.69
C GLY A 200 14.38 -2.54 9.97
N HIS A 201 14.45 -2.52 8.63
CA HIS A 201 14.82 -3.69 7.80
C HIS A 201 14.00 -4.95 8.14
N ARG A 202 12.73 -4.76 8.57
CA ARG A 202 11.83 -5.84 8.96
C ARG A 202 11.40 -6.73 7.79
N VAL A 203 11.56 -6.23 6.57
CA VAL A 203 11.32 -6.92 5.30
C VAL A 203 12.49 -6.56 4.38
N ILE A 204 12.97 -7.54 3.65
CA ILE A 204 13.96 -7.39 2.58
C ILE A 204 13.21 -7.73 1.29
N VAL A 205 13.15 -6.78 0.36
CA VAL A 205 12.42 -6.93 -0.89
C VAL A 205 13.38 -7.39 -1.98
N ASP A 206 12.98 -8.39 -2.76
CA ASP A 206 13.71 -8.81 -3.95
C ASP A 206 13.35 -7.90 -5.14
N TYR A 207 14.13 -6.84 -5.31
CA TYR A 207 13.87 -5.82 -6.33
C TYR A 207 14.15 -6.30 -7.77
N ASP A 208 14.95 -7.36 -7.94
CA ASP A 208 15.42 -7.79 -9.25
C ASP A 208 14.44 -8.71 -9.97
N HIS A 209 13.51 -9.33 -9.24
CA HIS A 209 12.56 -10.31 -9.76
C HIS A 209 11.10 -9.86 -9.67
N PHE A 210 10.82 -8.56 -9.60
CA PHE A 210 9.44 -8.08 -9.60
C PHE A 210 8.69 -8.48 -10.86
N VAL A 211 7.42 -8.84 -10.65
CA VAL A 211 6.43 -9.05 -11.71
C VAL A 211 5.49 -7.85 -11.69
N THR A 212 5.50 -7.07 -12.77
CA THR A 212 4.77 -5.81 -12.86
C THR A 212 4.03 -5.68 -14.18
N ALA A 213 2.79 -5.20 -14.17
CA ALA A 213 2.00 -5.07 -15.39
C ALA A 213 2.59 -4.02 -16.36
N TYR A 214 3.41 -3.09 -15.87
CA TYR A 214 4.05 -2.02 -16.66
C TYR A 214 5.05 -2.54 -17.71
N THR A 215 5.50 -3.79 -17.62
CA THR A 215 6.41 -4.39 -18.61
C THR A 215 5.69 -5.13 -19.74
N TYR A 216 4.35 -5.09 -19.76
CA TYR A 216 3.53 -5.73 -20.77
C TYR A 216 2.81 -4.67 -21.59
N ALA A 217 2.51 -5.00 -22.85
CA ALA A 217 1.75 -4.12 -23.75
C ALA A 217 0.25 -4.13 -23.40
N LEU A 218 -0.09 -3.65 -22.21
CA LEU A 218 -1.45 -3.59 -21.66
C LEU A 218 -1.90 -2.12 -21.59
N ASP A 219 -3.19 -1.88 -21.85
CA ASP A 219 -3.80 -0.58 -21.56
C ASP A 219 -4.00 -0.47 -20.04
N LEU A 220 -3.02 0.04 -19.30
CA LEU A 220 -3.16 0.19 -17.85
C LEU A 220 -4.01 1.41 -17.48
N PHE A 221 -4.23 2.35 -18.38
CA PHE A 221 -4.89 3.63 -18.11
C PHE A 221 -6.07 3.82 -19.07
N PRO A 222 -7.12 2.98 -18.95
CA PRO A 222 -8.21 2.97 -19.91
C PRO A 222 -8.98 4.29 -19.90
N GLY A 223 -9.19 4.87 -21.10
CA GLY A 223 -9.78 6.19 -21.26
C GLY A 223 -8.86 7.27 -20.68
N ASP A 224 -9.33 7.99 -19.67
CA ASP A 224 -8.59 9.03 -18.95
C ASP A 224 -8.34 8.67 -17.48
N ALA A 225 -8.24 7.37 -17.18
CA ALA A 225 -8.02 6.91 -15.81
C ALA A 225 -6.67 7.41 -15.25
N SER A 226 -6.69 8.07 -14.10
CA SER A 226 -5.48 8.59 -13.43
C SER A 226 -4.68 7.53 -12.68
N LEU A 227 -5.23 6.32 -12.50
CA LEU A 227 -4.60 5.22 -11.78
C LEU A 227 -4.61 3.95 -12.64
N PRO A 228 -3.57 3.11 -12.56
CA PRO A 228 -3.49 1.88 -13.33
C PRO A 228 -4.61 0.90 -12.94
N ARG A 229 -5.29 0.32 -13.95
CA ARG A 229 -6.38 -0.64 -13.78
C ARG A 229 -6.11 -1.92 -14.53
N LEU A 230 -6.47 -3.06 -13.93
CA LEU A 230 -6.44 -4.38 -14.59
C LEU A 230 -7.83 -4.97 -14.78
N LYS A 231 -8.85 -4.39 -14.15
CA LYS A 231 -10.21 -4.94 -14.16
C LYS A 231 -10.85 -5.01 -15.56
N HIS A 232 -10.50 -4.08 -16.44
CA HIS A 232 -11.08 -3.98 -17.78
C HIS A 232 -10.37 -4.87 -18.81
N LEU A 233 -9.16 -5.36 -18.49
CA LEU A 233 -8.35 -6.16 -19.40
C LEU A 233 -8.90 -7.59 -19.50
N PRO A 234 -8.97 -8.18 -20.71
CA PRO A 234 -9.33 -9.58 -20.89
C PRO A 234 -8.39 -10.52 -20.11
N THR A 235 -8.95 -11.61 -19.56
CA THR A 235 -8.20 -12.53 -18.70
C THR A 235 -7.05 -13.21 -19.45
N GLU A 236 -7.19 -13.46 -20.76
CA GLU A 236 -6.18 -14.02 -21.64
C GLU A 236 -4.94 -13.12 -21.79
N GLU A 237 -5.12 -11.79 -21.78
CA GLU A 237 -4.00 -10.85 -21.87
C GLU A 237 -3.16 -10.83 -20.58
N LEU A 238 -3.76 -11.25 -19.46
CA LEU A 238 -3.11 -11.32 -18.15
C LEU A 238 -2.43 -12.69 -17.90
N GLU A 239 -2.61 -13.66 -18.80
CA GLU A 239 -2.01 -14.99 -18.67
C GLU A 239 -0.48 -14.97 -18.57
N PRO A 240 0.27 -14.22 -19.40
CA PRO A 240 1.73 -14.14 -19.27
C PRO A 240 2.17 -13.62 -17.89
N LEU A 241 1.49 -12.60 -17.37
CA LEU A 241 1.79 -12.02 -16.05
C LEU A 241 1.54 -13.03 -14.91
N ARG A 242 0.50 -13.87 -15.04
CA ARG A 242 0.22 -14.96 -14.08
C ARG A 242 1.26 -16.09 -14.14
N GLN A 243 1.77 -16.39 -15.33
CA GLN A 243 2.86 -17.35 -15.52
C GLN A 243 4.16 -16.84 -14.92
N ASP A 244 4.50 -15.57 -15.16
CA ASP A 244 5.71 -14.94 -14.62
C ASP A 244 5.66 -14.82 -13.09
N LEU A 245 4.48 -14.56 -12.50
CA LEU A 245 4.28 -14.65 -11.04
C LEU A 245 4.60 -16.04 -10.50
N THR A 246 4.12 -17.08 -11.18
CA THR A 246 4.39 -18.47 -10.78
C THR A 246 5.86 -18.84 -10.98
N GLU A 247 6.47 -18.46 -12.10
CA GLU A 247 7.90 -18.68 -12.34
C GLU A 247 8.74 -17.96 -11.28
N MET A 248 8.41 -16.72 -10.94
CA MET A 248 9.11 -15.94 -9.91
C MET A 248 9.15 -16.70 -8.58
N VAL A 249 8.01 -17.20 -8.11
CA VAL A 249 7.93 -17.96 -6.85
C VAL A 249 8.66 -19.31 -6.95
N MET A 250 8.51 -20.02 -8.07
CA MET A 250 9.06 -21.37 -8.19
C MET A 250 10.56 -21.41 -8.44
N LYS A 251 11.12 -20.40 -9.11
CA LYS A 251 12.51 -20.39 -9.58
C LYS A 251 13.47 -19.70 -8.64
N TYR A 252 13.07 -18.57 -8.06
CA TYR A 252 13.97 -17.75 -7.26
C TYR A 252 13.78 -18.04 -5.78
N ASP A 253 14.87 -18.10 -5.04
CA ASP A 253 14.86 -18.00 -3.58
C ASP A 253 15.41 -16.60 -3.25
N PRO A 254 14.62 -15.74 -2.57
CA PRO A 254 15.04 -14.38 -2.34
C PRO A 254 16.36 -14.39 -1.56
N PRO A 255 17.41 -13.75 -2.08
CA PRO A 255 18.70 -13.75 -1.42
C PRO A 255 18.56 -13.07 -0.06
N ARG A 256 19.36 -13.50 0.93
CA ARG A 256 19.44 -12.80 2.23
C ARG A 256 19.84 -11.32 2.07
N HIS A 257 20.44 -10.97 0.93
CA HIS A 257 20.81 -9.63 0.54
C HIS A 257 20.41 -9.44 -0.93
N SER A 258 19.30 -8.76 -1.19
CA SER A 258 18.98 -8.24 -2.52
C SER A 258 19.76 -6.96 -2.76
N PHE A 259 20.01 -6.62 -4.03
CA PHE A 259 20.55 -5.30 -4.35
C PHE A 259 19.48 -4.25 -4.02
N ASP A 260 19.85 -3.28 -3.18
CA ASP A 260 18.92 -2.27 -2.68
C ASP A 260 18.70 -1.16 -3.71
N TRP A 261 17.85 -1.46 -4.70
CA TRP A 261 17.43 -0.47 -5.70
C TRP A 261 16.65 0.70 -5.09
N GLN A 262 16.02 0.51 -3.93
CA GLN A 262 15.35 1.61 -3.22
C GLN A 262 16.36 2.67 -2.77
N SER A 263 17.50 2.28 -2.21
CA SER A 263 18.56 3.23 -1.85
C SER A 263 19.04 4.06 -3.05
N ILE A 264 19.11 3.48 -4.25
CA ILE A 264 19.48 4.22 -5.47
C ILE A 264 18.38 5.21 -5.88
N ALA A 265 17.12 4.76 -5.89
CA ALA A 265 15.97 5.61 -6.18
C ALA A 265 15.85 6.79 -5.18
N ASP A 266 16.05 6.52 -3.89
CA ASP A 266 15.99 7.54 -2.83
C ASP A 266 17.07 8.62 -3.03
N MET A 267 18.29 8.25 -3.46
CA MET A 267 19.34 9.22 -3.78
C MET A 267 18.97 10.10 -4.98
N ILE A 268 18.38 9.52 -6.03
CA ILE A 268 17.92 10.26 -7.22
C ILE A 268 16.81 11.23 -6.83
N VAL A 269 15.77 10.77 -6.13
CA VAL A 269 14.66 11.60 -5.67
C VAL A 269 15.17 12.73 -4.77
N THR A 270 16.02 12.40 -3.79
CA THR A 270 16.61 13.40 -2.88
C THR A 270 17.42 14.45 -3.64
N ARG A 271 18.17 14.06 -4.67
CA ARG A 271 19.02 14.97 -5.44
C ARG A 271 18.21 15.92 -6.33
N TYR A 272 17.15 15.42 -6.96
CA TYR A 272 16.47 16.13 -8.05
C TYR A 272 15.09 16.69 -7.69
N SER A 273 14.39 16.15 -6.68
CA SER A 273 12.96 16.44 -6.46
C SER A 273 12.69 17.94 -6.25
N ASP A 274 13.44 18.57 -5.35
CA ASP A 274 13.24 19.99 -5.04
C ASP A 274 13.80 20.90 -6.13
N ASN A 275 14.93 20.54 -6.74
CA ASN A 275 15.53 21.33 -7.82
C ASN A 275 14.63 21.36 -9.05
N LEU A 276 14.00 20.23 -9.41
CA LEU A 276 13.05 20.20 -10.53
C LEU A 276 11.82 21.08 -10.28
N GLN A 277 11.33 21.16 -9.03
CA GLN A 277 10.24 22.08 -8.66
C GLN A 277 10.67 23.55 -8.83
N VAL A 278 11.90 23.90 -8.45
CA VAL A 278 12.45 25.25 -8.65
C VAL A 278 12.54 25.58 -10.14
N LEU A 279 13.02 24.65 -10.96
CA LEU A 279 13.13 24.82 -12.41
C LEU A 279 11.76 24.96 -13.07
N ALA A 280 10.79 24.12 -12.71
CA ALA A 280 9.44 24.12 -13.24
C ALA A 280 8.60 25.34 -12.80
N ALA A 281 8.89 25.91 -11.63
CA ALA A 281 8.27 27.15 -11.16
C ALA A 281 8.58 28.35 -12.07
N GLY A 282 9.68 28.29 -12.82
CA GLY A 282 9.96 29.25 -13.89
C GLY A 282 10.28 30.66 -13.41
N ASN A 283 10.75 30.82 -12.17
CA ASN A 283 11.10 32.12 -11.56
C ASN A 283 12.42 32.69 -12.11
N PHE A 284 12.62 32.64 -13.42
CA PHE A 284 13.81 33.12 -14.14
C PHE A 284 13.42 34.29 -15.04
N THR A 285 14.25 35.34 -15.08
CA THR A 285 13.99 36.51 -15.93
C THR A 285 14.52 36.35 -17.34
N THR A 286 15.56 35.53 -17.54
CA THR A 286 16.19 35.29 -18.84
C THR A 286 16.62 33.82 -18.99
N ILE A 287 16.80 33.36 -20.23
CA ILE A 287 17.30 32.00 -20.49
C ILE A 287 18.73 31.81 -19.95
N GLU A 288 19.54 32.86 -19.93
CA GLU A 288 20.90 32.83 -19.38
C GLU A 288 20.88 32.54 -17.88
N SER A 289 19.97 33.16 -17.11
CA SER A 289 19.84 32.87 -15.67
C SER A 289 19.41 31.43 -15.38
N LEU A 290 18.61 30.83 -16.27
CA LEU A 290 18.28 29.40 -16.18
C LEU A 290 19.49 28.53 -16.51
N ARG A 291 20.24 28.86 -17.57
CA ARG A 291 21.43 28.12 -17.98
C ARG A 291 22.53 28.16 -16.91
N GLU A 292 22.71 29.27 -16.21
CA GLU A 292 23.64 29.36 -15.07
C GLU A 292 23.26 28.39 -13.94
N GLU A 293 21.96 28.29 -13.61
CA GLU A 293 21.48 27.34 -12.60
C GLU A 293 21.67 25.88 -13.06
N LEU A 294 21.37 25.59 -14.33
CA LEU A 294 21.57 24.26 -14.91
C LEU A 294 23.04 23.87 -14.97
N GLU A 295 23.92 24.81 -15.27
CA GLU A 295 25.38 24.61 -15.23
C GLU A 295 25.82 24.27 -13.80
N ASN A 296 25.31 24.95 -12.77
CA ASN A 296 25.61 24.60 -11.38
C ASN A 296 25.16 23.18 -11.00
N ILE A 297 23.99 22.77 -11.48
CA ILE A 297 23.45 21.41 -11.25
C ILE A 297 24.32 20.36 -11.95
N LEU A 298 24.73 20.64 -13.19
CA LEU A 298 25.44 19.71 -14.08
C LEU A 298 26.97 19.81 -14.00
N ALA A 299 27.53 20.80 -13.29
CA ALA A 299 28.97 21.05 -13.21
C ALA A 299 29.82 19.80 -12.91
N PRO A 300 29.41 18.86 -12.02
CA PRO A 300 30.17 17.62 -11.79
C PRO A 300 30.28 16.69 -13.01
N PHE A 301 29.43 16.86 -14.02
CA PHE A 301 29.34 16.03 -15.22
C PHE A 301 29.84 16.72 -16.48
N ILE A 302 30.23 17.99 -16.39
CA ILE A 302 30.75 18.76 -17.51
C ILE A 302 32.28 18.63 -17.54
N ASP A 303 32.82 18.24 -18.71
CA ASP A 303 34.25 18.38 -18.95
C ASP A 303 34.52 19.77 -19.53
N TYR A 304 34.96 20.69 -18.67
CA TYR A 304 35.25 22.07 -19.07
C TYR A 304 36.47 22.20 -20.01
N SER A 305 37.34 21.19 -20.06
CA SER A 305 38.46 21.18 -21.02
C SER A 305 37.98 20.93 -22.46
N ASP A 306 36.79 20.35 -22.58
CA ASP A 306 36.14 20.04 -23.85
C ASP A 306 34.72 20.61 -23.92
N TYR A 307 34.45 21.73 -23.25
CA TYR A 307 33.07 22.26 -23.10
C TYR A 307 32.33 22.45 -24.43
N ASN A 308 33.04 22.84 -25.48
CA ASN A 308 32.48 23.10 -26.81
C ASN A 308 32.50 21.88 -27.76
N ALA A 309 33.18 20.79 -27.41
CA ALA A 309 33.28 19.58 -28.24
C ALA A 309 32.80 18.30 -27.53
N GLY A 310 32.57 18.35 -26.21
CA GLY A 310 31.95 17.31 -25.42
C GLY A 310 30.51 17.11 -25.87
N SER A 311 30.12 15.85 -26.08
CA SER A 311 28.79 15.52 -26.55
C SER A 311 27.77 15.75 -25.42
N SER A 312 26.62 16.34 -25.75
CA SER A 312 25.43 16.36 -24.89
C SER A 312 25.10 14.96 -24.33
N ALA A 313 25.41 13.91 -25.11
CA ALA A 313 25.29 12.52 -24.68
C ALA A 313 26.24 12.18 -23.50
N ASP A 314 27.51 12.60 -23.55
CA ASP A 314 28.49 12.24 -22.51
C ASP A 314 28.18 12.91 -21.16
N ILE A 315 27.63 14.13 -21.19
CA ILE A 315 27.16 14.82 -19.97
C ILE A 315 25.92 14.10 -19.43
N THR A 316 24.98 13.76 -20.32
CA THR A 316 23.75 13.03 -19.96
C THR A 316 24.08 11.68 -19.31
N ASP A 317 24.98 10.89 -19.91
CA ASP A 317 25.36 9.57 -19.42
C ASP A 317 26.05 9.62 -18.05
N ARG A 318 26.97 10.58 -17.86
CA ARG A 318 27.64 10.79 -16.56
C ARG A 318 26.66 11.21 -15.47
N CYS A 319 25.74 12.11 -15.80
CA CYS A 319 24.68 12.56 -14.89
C CYS A 319 23.74 11.39 -14.53
N ALA A 320 23.29 10.64 -15.53
CA ALA A 320 22.33 9.55 -15.35
C ALA A 320 22.94 8.37 -14.59
N GLY A 321 24.24 8.13 -14.75
CA GLY A 321 24.97 7.05 -14.09
C GLY A 321 25.45 7.37 -12.66
N GLN A 322 25.34 8.60 -12.17
CA GLN A 322 26.01 9.07 -10.95
C GLN A 322 25.84 8.15 -9.73
N PHE A 323 24.63 7.64 -9.52
CA PHE A 323 24.28 6.87 -8.32
C PHE A 323 24.36 5.37 -8.50
N ILE A 324 24.52 4.88 -9.74
CA ILE A 324 24.47 3.44 -10.01
C ILE A 324 25.89 2.87 -9.89
N PRO A 325 26.13 1.96 -8.94
CA PRO A 325 27.41 1.26 -8.83
C PRO A 325 27.71 0.42 -10.07
N HIS A 326 29.00 0.28 -10.40
CA HIS A 326 29.44 -0.55 -11.53
C HIS A 326 29.05 -2.03 -11.39
N ASP A 327 28.93 -2.54 -10.17
CA ASP A 327 28.56 -3.92 -9.85
C ASP A 327 27.05 -4.13 -9.64
N ALA A 328 26.23 -3.09 -9.89
CA ALA A 328 24.78 -3.22 -9.82
C ALA A 328 24.26 -4.30 -10.79
N PRO A 329 23.21 -5.06 -10.40
CA PRO A 329 22.58 -6.03 -11.29
C PRO A 329 22.20 -5.39 -12.63
N ASN A 330 22.47 -6.11 -13.72
CA ASN A 330 22.12 -5.69 -15.06
C ASN A 330 20.93 -6.52 -15.59
N ASN A 331 20.21 -5.99 -16.57
CA ASN A 331 19.04 -6.62 -17.20
C ASN A 331 17.87 -6.93 -16.24
N THR A 332 17.71 -6.16 -15.16
CA THR A 332 16.56 -6.26 -14.26
C THR A 332 15.58 -5.12 -14.51
N VAL A 333 14.30 -5.32 -14.20
CA VAL A 333 13.27 -4.28 -14.39
C VAL A 333 13.59 -3.05 -13.54
N ALA A 334 14.10 -3.25 -12.31
CA ALA A 334 14.51 -2.17 -11.43
C ALA A 334 15.67 -1.36 -12.03
N ARG A 335 16.71 -2.02 -12.57
CA ARG A 335 17.81 -1.36 -13.30
C ARG A 335 17.28 -0.47 -14.41
N GLN A 336 16.46 -1.05 -15.29
CA GLN A 336 15.92 -0.36 -16.47
C GLN A 336 15.07 0.85 -16.08
N ALA A 337 14.22 0.71 -15.07
CA ALA A 337 13.40 1.81 -14.56
C ALA A 337 14.28 2.96 -14.03
N VAL A 338 15.27 2.64 -13.18
CA VAL A 338 16.19 3.62 -12.59
C VAL A 338 17.03 4.33 -13.66
N GLU A 339 17.58 3.59 -14.63
CA GLU A 339 18.31 4.19 -15.77
C GLU A 339 17.43 5.10 -16.59
N THR A 340 16.22 4.64 -16.94
CA THR A 340 15.30 5.39 -17.80
C THR A 340 14.91 6.72 -17.16
N ILE A 341 14.56 6.71 -15.87
CA ILE A 341 14.21 7.92 -15.12
C ILE A 341 15.41 8.85 -15.00
N SER A 342 16.58 8.33 -14.62
CA SER A 342 17.80 9.13 -14.47
C SER A 342 18.20 9.78 -15.79
N HIS A 343 18.16 9.03 -16.89
CA HIS A 343 18.47 9.53 -18.23
C HIS A 343 17.42 10.55 -18.70
N LYS A 344 16.14 10.35 -18.40
CA LYS A 344 15.09 11.34 -18.72
C LYS A 344 15.32 12.67 -18.00
N ILE A 345 15.68 12.64 -16.71
CA ILE A 345 16.01 13.85 -15.94
C ILE A 345 17.24 14.54 -16.52
N CYS A 346 18.34 13.79 -16.66
CA CYS A 346 19.62 14.33 -17.09
C CYS A 346 19.60 14.82 -18.54
N SER A 347 18.86 14.17 -19.43
CA SER A 347 18.73 14.62 -20.83
C SER A 347 17.89 15.91 -20.93
N THR A 348 16.83 16.07 -20.12
CA THR A 348 16.08 17.33 -20.05
C THR A 348 16.97 18.48 -19.54
N LEU A 349 17.71 18.27 -18.45
CA LEU A 349 18.65 19.27 -17.90
C LEU A 349 19.71 19.66 -18.93
N THR A 350 20.34 18.67 -19.58
CA THR A 350 21.42 18.90 -20.55
C THR A 350 20.90 19.58 -21.81
N THR A 351 19.72 19.21 -22.29
CA THR A 351 19.09 19.85 -23.46
C THR A 351 18.77 21.31 -23.17
N ALA A 352 18.17 21.63 -22.02
CA ALA A 352 17.86 23.00 -21.63
C ALA A 352 19.12 23.86 -21.43
N LEU A 353 20.23 23.25 -20.99
CA LEU A 353 21.53 23.92 -20.85
C LEU A 353 22.17 24.23 -22.22
N LEU A 354 22.29 23.23 -23.09
CA LEU A 354 23.18 23.28 -24.26
C LEU A 354 22.48 23.65 -25.57
N ASP A 355 21.17 23.40 -25.69
CA ASP A 355 20.45 23.74 -26.91
C ASP A 355 20.22 25.25 -26.99
N THR A 356 20.98 25.92 -27.85
CA THR A 356 20.92 27.38 -28.06
C THR A 356 19.65 27.84 -28.77
N THR A 357 18.87 26.91 -29.34
CA THR A 357 17.64 27.23 -30.10
C THR A 357 16.40 27.33 -29.21
N ILE A 358 16.47 26.78 -27.99
CA ILE A 358 15.36 26.78 -27.03
C ILE A 358 15.26 28.14 -26.33
N ASP A 359 14.04 28.69 -26.29
CA ASP A 359 13.73 29.89 -25.53
C ASP A 359 13.37 29.57 -24.07
N LEU A 360 13.36 30.59 -23.20
CA LEU A 360 13.10 30.41 -21.77
C LEU A 360 11.77 29.70 -21.50
N LYS A 361 10.72 30.05 -22.25
CA LYS A 361 9.39 29.48 -22.07
C LYS A 361 9.37 27.99 -22.39
N THR A 362 9.99 27.60 -23.51
CA THR A 362 10.08 26.20 -23.94
C THR A 362 10.91 25.37 -22.96
N ALA A 363 12.01 25.94 -22.43
CA ALA A 363 12.80 25.27 -21.39
C ALA A 363 12.02 25.08 -20.08
N ILE A 364 11.26 26.06 -19.62
CA ILE A 364 10.42 25.91 -18.42
C ILE A 364 9.32 24.86 -18.65
N ASN A 365 8.68 24.87 -19.82
CA ASN A 365 7.66 23.89 -20.16
C ASN A 365 8.22 22.46 -20.15
N SER A 366 9.45 22.22 -20.61
CA SER A 366 10.03 20.88 -20.56
C SER A 366 10.27 20.38 -19.13
N PHE A 367 10.55 21.28 -18.17
CA PHE A 367 10.59 20.92 -16.75
C PHE A 367 9.20 20.66 -16.17
N GLN A 368 8.17 21.40 -16.59
CA GLN A 368 6.79 21.13 -16.18
C GLN A 368 6.31 19.76 -16.68
N GLU A 369 6.56 19.45 -17.96
CA GLU A 369 6.29 18.12 -18.54
C GLU A 369 7.09 17.01 -17.83
N LEU A 370 8.33 17.30 -17.40
CA LEU A 370 9.12 16.35 -16.63
C LEU A 370 8.53 16.12 -15.22
N ILE A 371 8.09 17.17 -14.53
CA ILE A 371 7.37 17.05 -13.25
C ILE A 371 6.12 16.19 -13.44
N ASP A 372 5.30 16.48 -14.45
CA ASP A 372 4.08 15.72 -14.70
C ASP A 372 4.38 14.24 -15.02
N TYR A 373 5.40 13.99 -15.85
CA TYR A 373 5.84 12.63 -16.18
C TYR A 373 6.35 11.84 -14.96
N LEU A 374 7.16 12.47 -14.10
CA LEU A 374 7.74 11.81 -12.94
C LEU A 374 6.69 11.56 -11.84
N SER A 375 5.77 12.50 -11.65
CA SER A 375 4.67 12.41 -10.68
C SER A 375 5.11 11.90 -9.29
N TRP A 376 6.28 12.37 -8.80
CA TRP A 376 6.87 11.85 -7.57
C TRP A 376 6.01 12.15 -6.34
N SER A 377 5.86 11.14 -5.48
CA SER A 377 5.08 11.23 -4.23
C SER A 377 5.57 12.33 -3.30
N THR A 378 6.87 12.63 -3.31
CA THR A 378 7.47 13.71 -2.49
C THR A 378 6.89 15.10 -2.75
N TRP A 379 6.26 15.33 -3.91
CA TRP A 379 5.55 16.58 -4.20
C TRP A 379 4.13 16.65 -3.65
N LYS A 380 3.60 15.50 -3.21
CA LYS A 380 2.31 15.34 -2.53
C LYS A 380 2.51 15.16 -1.01
N GLU A 381 3.60 15.65 -0.46
CA GLU A 381 3.93 15.60 0.96
C GLU A 381 3.96 17.00 1.59
N CYS A 382 3.63 17.07 2.87
CA CYS A 382 3.70 18.31 3.64
C CYS A 382 5.17 18.66 3.92
N ARG A 383 5.56 19.92 3.72
CA ARG A 383 6.92 20.43 3.97
C ARG A 383 7.16 20.74 5.47
N GLY A 384 6.92 19.75 6.31
CA GLY A 384 7.04 19.83 7.77
C GLY A 384 5.73 20.21 8.47
N CYS A 385 5.37 19.45 9.50
CA CYS A 385 4.23 19.71 10.37
C CYS A 385 4.70 20.02 11.79
N ALA A 386 3.85 20.68 12.59
CA ALA A 386 4.14 20.86 14.01
C ALA A 386 4.22 19.50 14.73
N TYR A 387 4.86 19.46 15.90
CA TYR A 387 5.08 18.21 16.66
C TYR A 387 3.78 17.52 17.11
N ASP A 388 2.69 18.27 17.22
CA ASP A 388 1.35 17.80 17.55
C ASP A 388 0.47 17.59 16.32
N GLU A 389 0.96 17.89 15.12
CA GLU A 389 0.27 17.68 13.84
C GLU A 389 0.82 16.46 13.09
N LEU A 390 0.06 15.99 12.11
CA LEU A 390 0.52 15.02 11.12
C LEU A 390 0.27 15.52 9.71
N CYS A 391 1.09 15.08 8.76
CA CYS A 391 0.77 15.29 7.35
C CYS A 391 -0.35 14.34 6.93
N MET A 392 -1.52 14.90 6.64
CA MET A 392 -2.67 14.12 6.19
C MET A 392 -2.59 13.94 4.68
N ILE A 393 -2.30 12.71 4.29
CA ILE A 393 -2.51 12.16 2.94
C ILE A 393 -3.52 11.02 3.04
N PRO A 394 -4.23 10.66 1.96
CA PRO A 394 -5.15 9.53 2.00
C PRO A 394 -4.43 8.24 2.42
N MET A 395 -5.00 7.55 3.41
CA MET A 395 -4.58 6.20 3.83
C MET A 395 -5.83 5.37 4.07
N TRP A 396 -6.01 4.19 3.48
CA TRP A 396 -7.29 3.46 3.65
C TRP A 396 -7.53 3.13 5.15
N PRO A 397 -8.65 3.50 5.80
CA PRO A 397 -9.90 3.96 5.19
C PRO A 397 -10.23 5.46 5.19
N MET A 398 -9.23 6.29 5.44
CA MET A 398 -9.33 7.72 5.71
C MET A 398 -8.75 8.56 4.58
N GLY A 399 -9.21 9.81 4.52
CA GLY A 399 -8.76 10.80 3.55
C GLY A 399 -9.75 11.06 2.43
N THR A 400 -9.65 12.26 1.90
CA THR A 400 -10.50 12.80 0.85
C THR A 400 -9.68 13.12 -0.40
N VAL A 401 -10.36 13.35 -1.52
CA VAL A 401 -9.72 13.85 -2.75
C VAL A 401 -8.99 15.17 -2.48
N GLU A 402 -9.52 16.04 -1.62
CA GLU A 402 -8.83 17.27 -1.22
C GLU A 402 -7.51 16.98 -0.47
N ASP A 403 -7.46 15.93 0.37
CA ASP A 403 -6.21 15.54 1.04
C ASP A 403 -5.17 14.98 0.06
N TYR A 404 -5.63 14.39 -1.05
CA TYR A 404 -4.76 13.92 -2.12
C TYR A 404 -4.21 15.08 -2.96
N GLU A 405 -5.07 16.03 -3.33
CA GLU A 405 -4.66 17.15 -4.17
C GLU A 405 -3.90 18.22 -3.41
N HIS A 406 -4.31 18.48 -2.16
CA HIS A 406 -3.77 19.50 -1.29
C HIS A 406 -3.51 18.93 0.12
N PRO A 407 -2.45 18.10 0.28
CA PRO A 407 -2.00 17.59 1.57
C PRO A 407 -1.76 18.72 2.57
N ARG A 408 -2.19 18.53 3.83
CA ARG A 408 -2.04 19.54 4.89
C ARG A 408 -1.67 18.90 6.22
N CYS A 409 -1.00 19.67 7.06
CA CYS A 409 -0.80 19.33 8.45
C CYS A 409 -2.12 19.43 9.20
N LYS A 410 -2.46 18.41 9.99
CA LYS A 410 -3.74 18.31 10.72
C LYS A 410 -3.55 17.81 12.14
N ASP A 411 -4.51 18.19 12.97
CA ASP A 411 -4.65 17.61 14.31
C ASP A 411 -4.97 16.10 14.19
N PRO A 412 -4.15 15.21 14.76
CA PRO A 412 -4.37 13.76 14.79
C PRO A 412 -5.65 13.34 15.53
N ASP A 413 -6.20 14.20 16.38
CA ASP A 413 -7.46 14.00 17.10
C ASP A 413 -8.67 14.34 16.23
N GLU A 414 -8.46 15.15 15.19
CA GLU A 414 -9.47 15.57 14.20
C GLU A 414 -8.94 15.42 12.76
N PRO A 415 -8.50 14.20 12.35
CA PRO A 415 -7.86 13.98 11.05
C PRO A 415 -8.86 14.00 9.88
N GLY A 416 -10.15 14.14 10.19
CA GLY A 416 -11.24 14.10 9.22
C GLY A 416 -11.27 15.35 8.37
N SER A 417 -11.44 15.15 7.06
CA SER A 417 -11.54 16.22 6.08
C SER A 417 -12.96 16.27 5.53
N GLN A 418 -13.43 17.48 5.21
CA GLN A 418 -14.64 17.61 4.39
C GLN A 418 -14.27 17.33 2.93
N GLY A 419 -15.14 16.64 2.20
CA GLY A 419 -14.93 16.37 0.78
C GLY A 419 -15.33 14.96 0.37
N LYS A 420 -15.12 14.66 -0.92
CA LYS A 420 -15.33 13.34 -1.50
C LYS A 420 -14.29 12.36 -0.94
N ASN A 421 -14.71 11.17 -0.53
CA ASN A 421 -13.79 10.11 -0.10
C ASN A 421 -12.85 9.74 -1.27
N TYR A 422 -11.54 9.75 -1.02
CA TYR A 422 -10.52 9.40 -2.02
C TYR A 422 -10.68 7.96 -2.52
N TRP A 423 -10.98 7.04 -1.60
CA TRP A 423 -11.07 5.61 -1.83
C TRP A 423 -12.36 5.16 -2.53
N GLY A 424 -13.26 6.10 -2.81
CA GLY A 424 -14.58 5.82 -3.37
C GLY A 424 -15.51 5.14 -2.36
N GLY A 425 -16.31 4.18 -2.85
CA GLY A 425 -17.28 3.43 -2.04
C GLY A 425 -16.69 2.17 -1.41
N PHE A 426 -17.24 1.73 -0.28
CA PHE A 426 -17.03 0.38 0.24
C PHE A 426 -17.66 -0.61 -0.74
N GLY A 427 -16.88 -1.13 -1.69
CA GLY A 427 -17.24 -2.27 -2.53
C GLY A 427 -18.63 -2.25 -3.16
N ARG A 428 -19.10 -1.10 -3.66
CA ARG A 428 -20.32 -1.05 -4.49
C ARG A 428 -20.00 -0.39 -5.83
N PRO A 429 -20.31 -1.02 -6.98
CA PRO A 429 -20.56 -0.26 -8.18
C PRO A 429 -21.71 0.72 -7.89
N PRO A 430 -21.72 1.94 -8.48
CA PRO A 430 -22.91 2.77 -8.48
C PRO A 430 -24.09 1.96 -9.03
N PRO A 431 -25.31 2.11 -8.49
CA PRO A 431 -26.49 1.59 -9.17
C PRO A 431 -26.52 2.22 -10.57
N ASP A 432 -26.74 1.38 -11.58
CA ASP A 432 -26.98 1.80 -12.95
C ASP A 432 -28.30 2.59 -12.99
N HIS A 433 -28.23 3.86 -12.61
CA HIS A 433 -29.20 4.86 -12.98
C HIS A 433 -28.66 5.46 -14.25
N GLY A 434 -29.01 4.84 -15.38
CA GLY A 434 -28.79 5.44 -16.68
C GLY A 434 -29.36 6.86 -16.66
N HIS A 435 -28.47 7.85 -16.62
CA HIS A 435 -28.61 9.23 -17.09
C HIS A 435 -27.35 10.02 -16.70
N GLY A 436 -26.60 10.47 -17.71
CA GLY A 436 -25.68 11.61 -17.62
C GLY A 436 -24.30 11.30 -17.09
N TYR A 437 -23.37 11.04 -18.01
CA TYR A 437 -21.95 11.27 -17.78
C TYR A 437 -21.75 12.78 -17.52
N ASP A 438 -21.29 13.14 -16.34
CA ASP A 438 -20.44 14.32 -16.18
C ASP A 438 -19.02 13.80 -15.93
N GLU A 439 -18.15 14.22 -16.83
CA GLU A 439 -16.77 13.80 -17.08
C GLU A 439 -15.83 14.12 -15.91
N LEU A 440 -14.81 13.28 -15.74
CA LEU A 440 -13.47 13.65 -15.27
C LEU A 440 -12.49 13.24 -16.35
#